data_AF-A0A0A9CS72-F1
#
_entry.id   AF-A0A0A9CS72-F1
#
_cell.length_a   1.000
_cell.length_b   1.000
_cell.length_c   1.000
_cell.angle_alpha   90.00
_cell.angle_beta   90.00
_cell.angle_gamma   90.00
#
_symmetry.space_group_name_H-M   'P 1'
#
loop_
_entity.id
_entity.type
_entity.pdbx_description
1 polymer ?
#
loop_
_entity_poly.entity_id
_entity_poly.type
_entity_poly.pdbx_seq_one_letter_code
_entity_poly.pdbx_strand_id
1 'polypeptide(L)' 'MACAQTGSGKTAAFCFPIISGIMNSRPPQRQHRGSRTACPLALILSPTRELSVQVCNQSLIC' A
#
# COMPACT_ATOMS: atom_id res chain seq x y z
N MET A 1 -5.86 -15.78 -1.76
CA MET A 1 -4.79 -16.20 -0.83
C MET A 1 -3.57 -16.54 -1.68
N ALA A 2 -2.45 -15.82 -1.55
CA ALA A 2 -1.26 -16.04 -2.36
C ALA A 2 -0.11 -16.53 -1.48
N CYS A 3 0.30 -17.78 -1.64
CA CYS A 3 1.47 -18.34 -0.97
C CYS A 3 2.60 -18.43 -1.99
N ALA A 4 3.70 -17.73 -1.75
CA ALA A 4 4.90 -17.88 -2.54
C ALA A 4 6.13 -17.62 -1.66
N GLN A 5 7.32 -18.03 -2.09
CA GLN A 5 8.56 -17.86 -1.34
C GLN A 5 9.09 -16.42 -1.36
N THR A 6 9.82 -15.99 -0.33
CA THR A 6 10.49 -14.67 -0.30
C THR A 6 11.34 -14.49 -1.57
N GLY A 7 11.27 -13.30 -2.19
CA GLY A 7 11.93 -13.04 -3.48
C GLY A 7 11.09 -13.36 -4.74
N SER A 8 9.88 -13.90 -4.60
CA SER A 8 9.00 -14.24 -5.74
C SER A 8 8.19 -13.06 -6.33
N GLY A 9 8.53 -11.80 -6.02
CA GLY A 9 7.80 -10.63 -6.53
C GLY A 9 6.41 -10.36 -5.94
N LYS A 10 6.02 -11.00 -4.82
CA LYS A 10 4.70 -10.79 -4.17
C LYS A 10 4.40 -9.33 -3.84
N THR A 11 5.42 -8.58 -3.42
CA THR A 11 5.29 -7.16 -3.09
C THR A 11 4.82 -6.36 -4.29
N ALA A 12 5.53 -6.46 -5.42
CA ALA A 12 5.13 -5.86 -6.69
C ALA A 12 3.72 -6.31 -7.12
N ALA A 13 3.40 -7.59 -6.93
CA ALA A 13 2.12 -8.17 -7.35
C ALA A 13 0.89 -7.51 -6.68
N PHE A 14 1.01 -6.99 -5.45
CA PHE A 14 -0.06 -6.18 -4.84
C PHE A 14 0.18 -4.67 -4.95
N CYS A 15 1.42 -4.20 -4.94
CA CYS A 15 1.73 -2.76 -5.01
C CYS A 15 1.30 -2.14 -6.35
N PHE A 16 1.65 -2.74 -7.49
CA PHE A 16 1.31 -2.20 -8.81
C PHE A 16 -0.20 -2.00 -9.03
N PRO A 17 -1.07 -3.00 -8.79
CA PRO A 17 -2.50 -2.80 -8.96
C PRO A 17 -3.09 -1.80 -7.94
N ILE A 18 -2.55 -1.72 -6.71
CA ILE A 18 -2.98 -0.71 -5.73
C ILE A 18 -2.64 0.70 -6.20
N ILE A 19 -1.40 0.94 -6.64
CA ILE A 19 -0.94 2.24 -7.13
C ILE A 19 -1.72 2.63 -8.39
N SER A 20 -1.86 1.70 -9.34
CA SER A 20 -2.66 1.92 -10.55
C SER A 20 -4.12 2.25 -10.23
N GLY A 21 -4.71 1.55 -9.25
CA GLY A 21 -6.05 1.84 -8.75
C GLY A 21 -6.16 3.24 -8.14
N ILE A 22 -5.16 3.67 -7.36
CA ILE A 22 -5.09 5.01 -6.78
C ILE A 22 -4.95 6.08 -7.87
N MET A 23 -4.08 5.87 -8.86
CA MET A 23 -3.86 6.82 -9.96
C MET A 23 -5.10 6.99 -10.86
N ASN A 24 -5.84 5.90 -11.09
CA ASN A 24 -7.07 5.92 -11.88
C ASN A 24 -8.30 6.35 -11.07
N SER A 25 -8.23 6.33 -9.74
CA SER A 25 -9.32 6.78 -8.87
C SER A 25 -9.32 8.31 -8.77
N ARG A 26 -10.50 8.92 -8.93
CA ARG A 26 -10.67 10.35 -8.63
C ARG A 26 -10.34 10.56 -7.14
N PRO A 27 -9.58 11.61 -6.78
CA PRO A 27 -9.22 11.84 -5.38
C PRO A 27 -10.51 11.86 -4.56
N PRO A 28 -10.60 11.08 -3.45
CA PRO A 28 -11.78 11.10 -2.62
C PRO A 28 -12.02 12.54 -2.23
N GLN A 29 -13.24 13.03 -2.49
CA GLN A 29 -13.65 14.38 -2.12
C GLN A 29 -13.30 14.53 -0.64
N ARG A 30 -12.26 15.33 -0.34
CA ARG A 30 -11.79 15.52 1.02
C ARG A 30 -12.94 16.16 1.76
N GLN A 31 -13.78 15.34 2.39
CA GLN A 31 -14.82 15.81 3.28
C GLN A 31 -14.06 16.66 4.29
N HIS A 32 -14.38 17.95 4.30
CA HIS A 32 -13.78 18.97 5.14
C HIS A 32 -14.19 18.70 6.59
N ARG A 33 -13.82 17.52 7.12
CA ARG A 33 -13.97 17.17 8.51
C ARG A 33 -12.81 17.86 9.20
N GLY A 34 -13.09 19.00 9.80
CA GLY A 34 -12.14 19.71 10.64
C GLY A 34 -11.65 18.78 11.75
N SER A 35 -10.55 18.09 11.51
CA SER A 35 -9.75 17.37 12.49
C SER A 35 -8.56 16.75 11.73
N ARG A 36 -7.44 16.56 12.42
CA ARG A 36 -6.16 16.00 11.93
C ARG A 36 -6.25 14.51 11.52
N THR A 37 -7.36 14.05 10.98
CA THR A 37 -7.59 12.64 10.65
C THR A 37 -6.92 12.30 9.33
N ALA A 38 -5.95 11.39 9.38
CA ALA A 38 -5.35 10.81 8.19
C ALA A 38 -6.34 9.84 7.52
N CYS A 39 -6.56 9.99 6.21
CA CYS A 39 -7.37 9.10 5.40
C CYS A 39 -6.48 8.39 4.37
N PRO A 40 -5.78 7.30 4.75
CA PRO A 40 -4.90 6.57 3.83
C PRO A 40 -5.72 5.92 2.70
N LEU A 41 -5.17 5.93 1.48
CA LEU A 41 -5.80 5.34 0.29
C LEU A 41 -5.64 3.81 0.23
N ALA A 42 -4.62 3.28 0.91
CA ALA A 42 -4.35 1.86 1.03
C ALA A 42 -3.66 1.58 2.38
N LEU A 43 -3.88 0.38 2.94
CA LEU A 43 -3.27 -0.09 4.17
C LEU A 43 -2.67 -1.48 3.92
N ILE A 44 -1.39 -1.64 4.21
CA ILE A 44 -0.67 -2.92 4.14
C ILE A 44 -0.33 -3.33 5.58
N LEU A 45 -0.78 -4.52 5.98
CA LEU A 45 -0.49 -5.08 7.29
C LEU A 45 0.59 -6.16 7.17
N SER A 46 1.56 -6.14 8.07
CA SER A 46 2.58 -7.17 8.18
C SER A 46 2.74 -7.62 9.63
N PRO A 47 3.17 -8.87 9.88
CA PRO A 47 3.19 -9.43 11.23
C PRO A 47 4.37 -8.93 12.08
N THR A 48 5.43 -8.39 11.45
CA THR A 48 6.57 -7.80 12.16
C THR A 48 6.98 -6.47 11.54
N ARG A 49 7.70 -5.67 12.33
CA ARG A 49 8.22 -4.36 11.94
C ARG A 49 9.25 -4.48 10.81
N GLU A 50 10.10 -5.49 10.87
CA GLU A 50 11.17 -5.74 9.89
C GLU A 50 10.56 -6.02 8.52
N LEU A 51 9.49 -6.83 8.48
CA LEU A 51 8.73 -7.07 7.26
C LEU A 51 8.01 -5.81 6.77
N SER A 52 7.47 -4.97 7.67
CA SER A 52 6.86 -3.69 7.28
C SER A 52 7.88 -2.79 6.55
N VAL A 53 9.09 -2.68 7.10
CA VAL A 53 10.15 -1.84 6.53
C VAL A 53 10.59 -2.38 5.18
N GLN A 54 10.74 -3.70 5.03
CA GLN A 54 11.08 -4.33 3.76
C GLN A 54 10.04 -4.05 2.67
N VAL A 55 8.75 -4.21 3.01
CA VAL A 55 7.65 -3.91 2.07
C VAL A 55 7.59 -2.42 1.75
N CYS A 56 7.76 -1.55 2.73
CA CYS A 56 7.77 -0.09 2.54
C CYS A 56 8.89 0.34 1.58
N ASN A 57 10.11 -0.15 1.79
CA ASN A 57 11.25 0.18 0.93
C ASN A 57 11.06 -0.34 -0.51
N GLN A 58 10.50 -1.54 -0.68
CA GLN A 58 10.19 -2.09 -2.00
C GLN A 58 9.05 -1.33 -2.70
N SER A 59 8.04 -0.89 -1.95
CA SER A 59 6.91 -0.14 -2.51
C SER A 59 7.27 1.32 -2.85
N LEU A 60 8.33 1.87 -2.26
CA LEU A 60 8.88 3.19 -2.58
C LEU A 60 9.65 3.22 -3.92
N ILE A 61 10.08 2.04 -4.40
CA ILE A 61 10.83 1.87 -5.66
C ILE A 61 9.87 1.61 -6.84
N CYS A 62 8.64 1.18 -6.56
CA CYS A 62 7.61 0.95 -7.58
C CYS A 62 6.89 2.26 -7.93
#